data_AF-A0A352CJ31-F1
#
_entry.id   AF-A0A352CJ31-F1
#
_cell.length_a   1.000
_cell.length_b   1.000
_cell.length_c   1.000
_cell.angle_alpha   90.00
_cell.angle_beta   90.00
_cell.angle_gamma   90.00
#
_symmetry.space_group_name_H-M   'P 1'
#
loop_
_entity.id
_entity.type
_entity.pdbx_description
1 polymer ?
#
loop_
_entity_poly.entity_id
_entity_poly.type
_entity_poly.pdbx_seq_one_letter_code
_entity_poly.pdbx_strand_id
1 'polypeptide(L)'
;NDPETGKPKVDKNHPEESSRTRPILGLINVWGFVNTEKNVWEEGSIYDPKNGNTYSCTIKMTGPNTIDVRGYIGVSLIGRSDTWTRQVAK
;
A
#
# COMPACT_ATOMS: atom_id res chain seq x y z
N ASN A 1 18.86 0.55 -1.92
CA ASN A 1 19.19 0.40 -3.36
C ASN A 1 18.80 -0.98 -3.86
N ASP A 2 18.63 -1.10 -5.17
CA ASP A 2 18.48 -2.36 -5.89
C ASP A 2 19.79 -3.16 -5.78
N PRO A 3 19.73 -4.45 -5.39
CA PRO A 3 20.93 -5.24 -5.11
C PRO A 3 21.72 -5.62 -6.37
N GLU A 4 21.07 -5.62 -7.55
CA GLU A 4 21.72 -5.97 -8.82
C GLU A 4 22.43 -4.76 -9.43
N THR A 5 21.81 -3.59 -9.33
CA THR A 5 22.28 -2.36 -10.01
C THR A 5 22.96 -1.36 -9.09
N GLY A 6 22.80 -1.48 -7.77
CA GLY A 6 23.31 -0.51 -6.78
C GLY A 6 22.58 0.83 -6.77
N LYS A 7 21.62 1.05 -7.68
CA LYS A 7 20.85 2.29 -7.85
C LYS A 7 19.58 2.29 -6.97
N PRO A 8 18.88 3.42 -6.78
CA PRO A 8 17.55 3.41 -6.16
C PRO A 8 16.61 2.44 -6.89
N LYS A 9 15.76 1.72 -6.14
CA LYS A 9 14.77 0.83 -6.75
C LYS A 9 13.73 1.65 -7.51
N VAL A 10 13.39 1.21 -8.71
CA VAL A 10 12.35 1.80 -9.56
C VAL A 10 11.16 0.86 -9.72
N ASP A 11 10.02 1.40 -10.09
CA ASP A 11 8.77 0.65 -10.25
C ASP A 11 8.68 -0.13 -11.57
N LYS A 12 9.61 -1.07 -11.76
CA LYS A 12 9.77 -1.83 -13.01
C LYS A 12 8.51 -2.58 -13.49
N ASN A 13 7.56 -2.83 -12.60
CA ASN A 13 6.34 -3.60 -12.90
C ASN A 13 5.14 -2.72 -13.21
N HIS A 14 5.29 -1.39 -13.24
CA HIS A 14 4.16 -0.52 -13.55
C HIS A 14 3.54 -0.87 -14.92
N PRO A 15 2.20 -0.90 -15.05
CA PRO A 15 1.54 -1.20 -16.32
C PRO A 15 1.96 -0.22 -17.43
N GLU A 16 1.88 1.08 -17.14
CA GLU A 16 2.40 2.14 -18.00
C GLU A 16 3.93 2.13 -18.03
N GLU A 17 4.52 1.99 -19.22
CA GLU A 17 5.97 1.90 -19.41
C GLU A 17 6.70 3.16 -18.96
N SER A 18 6.13 4.34 -19.23
CA SER A 18 6.70 5.64 -18.84
C SER A 18 6.90 5.77 -17.33
N SER A 19 6.03 5.13 -16.55
CA SER A 19 6.07 5.14 -15.08
C SER A 19 7.07 4.14 -14.51
N ARG A 20 7.65 3.21 -15.29
CA ARG A 20 8.58 2.19 -14.77
C ARG A 20 9.91 2.74 -14.27
N THR A 21 10.19 4.00 -14.57
CA THR A 21 11.38 4.72 -14.12
C THR A 21 11.18 5.44 -12.79
N ARG A 22 9.94 5.49 -12.25
CA ARG A 22 9.66 6.20 -11.01
C ARG A 22 10.33 5.50 -9.81
N PRO A 23 10.94 6.24 -8.87
CA PRO A 23 11.49 5.66 -7.65
C PRO A 23 10.41 5.00 -6.79
N ILE A 24 10.71 3.84 -6.20
CA ILE A 24 9.82 3.18 -5.22
C ILE A 24 9.82 3.94 -3.89
N LEU A 25 10.98 4.47 -3.48
CA LEU A 25 11.06 5.28 -2.27
C LEU A 25 10.36 6.63 -2.50
N GLY A 26 9.42 6.96 -1.62
CA GLY A 26 8.59 8.17 -1.74
C GLY A 26 7.31 7.99 -2.57
N LEU A 27 7.04 6.78 -3.05
CA LEU A 27 5.81 6.48 -3.79
C LEU A 27 4.58 6.61 -2.88
N ILE A 28 3.54 7.29 -3.37
CA ILE A 28 2.20 7.21 -2.79
C ILE A 28 1.61 5.86 -3.22
N ASN A 29 1.71 4.87 -2.35
CA ASN A 29 1.22 3.51 -2.63
C ASN A 29 -0.09 3.18 -1.91
N VAL A 30 -0.63 4.08 -1.08
CA VAL A 30 -1.88 3.93 -0.34
C VAL A 30 -2.60 5.28 -0.32
N TRP A 31 -3.85 5.35 -0.80
CA TRP A 31 -4.59 6.63 -0.94
C TRP A 31 -6.11 6.45 -0.96
N GLY A 32 -6.85 7.57 -0.97
CA GLY A 32 -8.30 7.59 -1.30
C GLY A 32 -9.24 7.23 -0.16
N PHE A 33 -8.77 7.18 1.07
CA PHE A 33 -9.57 6.71 2.21
C PHE A 33 -10.62 7.72 2.66
N VAL A 34 -11.81 7.20 2.98
CA VAL A 34 -12.90 7.91 3.66
C VAL A 34 -13.05 7.37 5.07
N ASN A 35 -13.14 8.26 6.07
CA ASN A 35 -13.46 7.84 7.43
C ASN A 35 -14.97 7.56 7.52
N THR A 36 -15.33 6.28 7.57
CA THR A 36 -16.74 5.85 7.61
C THR A 36 -17.25 5.67 9.02
N GLU A 37 -16.36 5.27 9.95
CA GLU A 37 -16.68 5.06 11.35
C GLU A 37 -15.48 5.41 12.25
N LYS A 38 -15.73 5.41 13.56
CA LYS A 38 -14.64 5.52 14.53
C LYS A 38 -13.62 4.40 14.28
N ASN A 39 -12.37 4.80 14.03
CA ASN A 39 -11.24 3.88 13.81
C ASN A 39 -11.34 3.03 12.54
N VAL A 40 -12.22 3.36 11.59
CA VAL A 40 -12.37 2.65 10.31
C VAL A 40 -12.27 3.63 9.14
N TRP A 41 -11.52 3.22 8.12
CA TRP A 41 -11.41 3.92 6.85
C TRP A 41 -11.63 2.95 5.69
N GLU A 42 -12.45 3.37 4.74
CA GLU A 42 -12.85 2.58 3.57
C GLU A 42 -12.61 3.36 2.27
N GLU A 43 -13.02 2.79 1.14
CA GLU A 43 -12.87 3.35 -0.22
C GLU A 43 -11.42 3.59 -0.68
N GLY A 44 -10.45 3.20 0.15
CA GLY A 44 -9.04 3.34 -0.15
C GLY A 44 -8.58 2.45 -1.28
N SER A 45 -7.38 2.74 -1.75
CA SER A 45 -6.66 1.96 -2.74
C SER A 45 -5.24 1.70 -2.25
N ILE A 46 -4.70 0.52 -2.57
CA ILE A 46 -3.31 0.15 -2.31
C ILE A 46 -2.67 -0.39 -3.58
N TYR A 47 -1.53 0.19 -3.96
CA TYR A 47 -0.72 -0.23 -5.09
C TYR A 47 0.44 -1.11 -4.63
N ASP A 48 0.66 -2.25 -5.29
CA ASP A 48 1.82 -3.12 -5.06
C ASP A 48 2.84 -2.99 -6.21
N PRO A 49 3.96 -2.25 -6.02
CA PRO A 49 5.02 -2.14 -7.04
C PRO A 49 5.71 -3.48 -7.34
N LYS A 50 5.53 -4.52 -6.51
CA LYS A 50 6.11 -5.84 -6.78
C LYS A 50 5.41 -6.58 -7.91
N ASN A 51 4.15 -6.25 -8.19
CA ASN A 51 3.37 -6.92 -9.25
C ASN A 51 2.62 -5.96 -10.18
N GLY A 52 2.62 -4.66 -9.92
CA GLY A 52 2.04 -3.66 -10.81
C GLY A 52 0.54 -3.42 -10.63
N ASN A 53 -0.11 -4.05 -9.64
CA ASN A 53 -1.56 -3.99 -9.48
C ASN A 53 -1.99 -3.03 -8.37
N THR A 54 -3.20 -2.48 -8.55
CA THR A 54 -3.92 -1.71 -7.53
C THR A 54 -5.10 -2.52 -7.00
N TYR A 55 -5.29 -2.50 -5.69
CA TYR A 55 -6.36 -3.20 -4.98
C TYR A 55 -7.22 -2.20 -4.21
N SER A 56 -8.49 -2.53 -4.01
CA SER A 56 -9.32 -1.83 -3.02
C SER A 56 -8.75 -2.08 -1.62
N CYS A 57 -8.81 -1.08 -0.75
CA CYS A 57 -8.17 -1.11 0.55
C CYS A 57 -9.07 -0.55 1.65
N THR A 58 -9.11 -1.26 2.78
CA THR A 58 -9.66 -0.73 4.04
C THR A 58 -8.58 -0.69 5.12
N ILE A 59 -8.73 0.22 6.07
CA ILE A 59 -7.87 0.34 7.24
C ILE A 59 -8.73 0.35 8.49
N LYS A 60 -8.35 -0.46 9.47
CA LYS A 60 -8.96 -0.46 10.80
C LYS A 60 -7.89 -0.27 11.87
N MET A 61 -8.08 0.71 12.74
CA MET A 61 -7.23 0.87 13.92
C MET A 61 -7.65 -0.14 15.00
N THR A 62 -6.77 -1.09 15.31
CA THR A 62 -7.00 -2.18 16.28
C THR A 62 -6.35 -1.90 17.64
N GLY A 63 -5.52 -0.86 17.72
CA GLY A 63 -4.97 -0.35 18.97
C GLY A 63 -4.33 1.03 18.78
N PRO A 64 -3.84 1.68 19.84
CA PRO A 64 -3.28 3.04 19.77
C PRO A 64 -2.14 3.22 18.76
N ASN A 65 -1.42 2.14 18.46
CA ASN A 65 -0.26 2.12 17.57
C ASN A 65 -0.34 1.03 16.50
N THR A 66 -1.51 0.46 16.28
CA THR A 66 -1.69 -0.71 15.42
C THR A 66 -2.88 -0.51 14.49
N ILE A 67 -2.65 -0.76 13.20
CA ILE A 67 -3.70 -0.83 12.19
C ILE A 67 -3.65 -2.17 11.48
N ASP A 68 -4.81 -2.66 11.07
CA ASP A 68 -4.93 -3.69 10.05
C ASP A 68 -5.20 -3.01 8.71
N VAL A 69 -4.39 -3.33 7.71
CA VAL A 69 -4.49 -2.86 6.32
C VAL A 69 -4.92 -4.03 5.46
N ARG A 70 -6.09 -3.94 4.83
CA ARG A 70 -6.66 -5.03 4.04
C ARG A 70 -6.80 -4.62 2.58
N GLY A 71 -6.04 -5.26 1.69
CA GLY A 71 -6.18 -5.15 0.24
C GLY A 71 -7.02 -6.30 -0.35
N TYR A 72 -7.94 -6.02 -1.27
CA TYR A 72 -8.82 -7.02 -1.87
C TYR A 72 -9.23 -6.69 -3.31
N ILE A 73 -9.76 -7.68 -4.03
CA ILE A 73 -10.27 -7.55 -5.40
C ILE A 73 -11.80 -7.74 -5.38
N GLY A 74 -12.54 -6.73 -5.81
CA GLY A 74 -14.01 -6.78 -5.86
C GLY A 74 -14.61 -6.76 -4.46
N VAL A 75 -14.87 -7.94 -3.88
CA VAL A 75 -15.42 -8.07 -2.52
C VAL A 75 -14.33 -8.25 -1.48
N SER A 76 -14.53 -7.69 -0.28
CA SER A 76 -13.55 -7.71 0.81
C SER A 76 -13.17 -9.12 1.30
N LEU A 77 -13.96 -10.15 0.98
CA LEU A 77 -13.68 -11.54 1.34
C LEU A 77 -12.45 -12.10 0.60
N ILE A 78 -12.18 -11.65 -0.63
CA ILE A 78 -11.08 -12.14 -1.47
C ILE A 78 -9.94 -11.12 -1.42
N GLY A 79 -9.09 -11.25 -0.39
CA GLY A 79 -8.01 -10.32 -0.14
C GLY A 79 -7.02 -10.80 0.93
N ARG A 80 -6.06 -9.94 1.25
CA ARG A 80 -5.07 -10.16 2.31
C ARG A 80 -5.11 -9.02 3.31
N SER A 81 -4.81 -9.34 4.56
CA SER A 81 -4.68 -8.38 5.64
C SER A 81 -3.26 -8.43 6.19
N ASP A 82 -2.67 -7.27 6.37
CA ASP A 82 -1.39 -7.08 7.06
C ASP A 82 -1.61 -6.18 8.27
N THR A 83 -0.94 -6.49 9.38
CA THR A 83 -0.94 -5.62 10.56
C THR A 83 0.28 -4.70 10.50
N TRP A 84 0.04 -3.39 10.53
CA TRP A 84 1.10 -2.38 10.58
C TRP A 84 1.15 -1.77 11.97
N THR A 85 2.37 -1.70 12.52
CA THR A 85 2.64 -1.09 13.81
C THR A 85 3.38 0.23 13.59
N ARG A 86 2.99 1.27 14.33
CA ARG A 86 3.67 2.56 14.33
C ARG A 86 5.15 2.35 14.63
N GLN A 87 6.02 2.84 13.74
CA GLN A 87 7.45 2.87 14.00
C GLN A 87 7.76 3.87 15.12
N VAL A 88 8.66 3.50 16.01
CA VAL A 88 9.27 4.44 16.97
C VAL A 88 10.44 5.10 16.25
N ALA A 89 10.48 6.44 16.25
CA ALA A 89 11.62 7.16 15.70
C ALA A 89 12.91 6.69 16.40
N LYS A 90 13.94 6.40 15.61
CA LYS A 90 15.28 6.08 16.11
C LYS A 90 16.10 7.35 16.25
#